data_AF-A0A1L9QS74-F1
#
_entry.id   AF-A0A1L9QS74-F1
#
_cell.length_a   1.000
_cell.length_b   1.000
_cell.length_c   1.000
_cell.angle_alpha   90.00
_cell.angle_beta   90.00
_cell.angle_gamma   90.00
#
_symmetry.space_group_name_H-M   'P 1'
#
loop_
_entity.id
_entity.type
_entity.pdbx_description
1 polymer ?
#
loop_
_entity_poly.entity_id
_entity_poly.type
_entity_poly.pdbx_seq_one_letter_code
_entity_poly.pdbx_strand_id
1 'polypeptide(L)'
;MVAVLPENFYGTTLSSHPMILVYVPESPGGEGIFSLKDEDKTLLYTTSIPVSGKGGILAIQLPEDAPGLEVGKLYQWYFALKLEPGLSPNTPFVDGLVKRIAPSSQLARSLEGKTRLQQSSILAENGVWYDCAAILAALQVVDPTNPELVAEWTELLDSVNLSKLTKASLIPTAY
;
A
#
# COMPACT_ATOMS: atom_id res chain seq x y z
N MET A 1 1.65 12.29 7.68
CA MET A 1 1.32 11.06 6.93
C MET A 1 2.57 10.54 6.28
N VAL A 2 2.65 9.24 6.02
CA VAL A 2 3.80 8.61 5.37
C VAL A 2 3.30 7.56 4.38
N ALA A 3 3.84 7.54 3.16
CA ALA A 3 3.64 6.44 2.22
C ALA A 3 4.42 5.22 2.71
N VAL A 4 3.80 4.04 2.79
CA VAL A 4 4.52 2.81 3.15
C VAL A 4 5.23 2.28 1.90
N LEU A 5 6.30 2.97 1.53
CA LEU A 5 7.10 2.78 0.34
C LEU A 5 8.59 2.94 0.65
N PRO A 6 9.48 2.45 -0.26
CA PRO A 6 10.89 2.83 -0.24
C PRO A 6 11.08 4.35 -0.37
N GLU A 7 12.25 4.84 0.05
CA GLU A 7 12.58 6.28 0.07
C GLU A 7 12.52 6.96 -1.31
N ASN A 8 12.63 6.19 -2.39
CA ASN A 8 12.48 6.68 -3.76
C ASN A 8 11.01 6.80 -4.21
N PHE A 9 10.04 6.55 -3.32
CA PHE A 9 8.60 6.59 -3.57
C PHE A 9 8.14 5.69 -4.71
N TYR A 10 8.89 4.62 -5.02
CA TYR A 10 8.60 3.72 -6.13
C TYR A 10 8.50 2.27 -5.67
N GLY A 11 7.56 1.53 -6.23
CA GLY A 11 7.45 0.07 -6.07
C GLY A 11 6.85 -0.61 -7.30
N THR A 12 6.97 -1.93 -7.35
CA THR A 12 6.35 -2.75 -8.40
C THR A 12 5.26 -3.65 -7.87
N THR A 13 4.32 -4.01 -8.74
CA THR A 13 3.24 -4.94 -8.43
C THR A 13 3.00 -5.95 -9.53
N LEU A 14 2.54 -7.15 -9.19
CA LEU A 14 2.01 -8.13 -10.17
C LEU A 14 0.50 -7.97 -10.35
N SER A 15 -0.19 -7.47 -9.33
CA SER A 15 -1.64 -7.29 -9.31
C SER A 15 -2.11 -6.21 -10.28
N SER A 16 -3.26 -6.44 -10.93
CA SER A 16 -4.00 -5.38 -11.64
C SER A 16 -4.63 -4.38 -10.67
N HIS A 17 -4.95 -4.82 -9.45
CA HIS A 17 -5.58 -4.02 -8.41
C HIS A 17 -4.72 -4.13 -7.15
N PRO A 18 -3.63 -3.36 -7.04
CA PRO A 18 -2.75 -3.42 -5.88
C PRO A 18 -3.45 -2.86 -4.63
N MET A 19 -2.97 -3.29 -3.47
CA MET A 19 -3.26 -2.64 -2.20
C MET A 19 -2.16 -1.61 -1.91
N ILE A 20 -2.57 -0.43 -1.49
CA ILE A 20 -1.70 0.69 -1.16
C ILE A 20 -1.77 0.93 0.34
N LEU A 21 -0.61 1.06 0.97
CA LEU A 21 -0.49 1.22 2.42
C LEU A 21 -0.04 2.65 2.74
N VAL A 22 -0.82 3.33 3.57
CA VAL A 22 -0.55 4.72 3.98
C VAL A 22 -0.63 4.84 5.49
N TYR A 23 0.42 5.36 6.11
CA TYR A 23 0.37 5.72 7.52
C TYR A 23 -0.32 7.08 7.71
N VAL A 24 -1.41 7.05 8.48
CA VAL A 24 -2.19 8.20 8.90
C VAL A 24 -1.95 8.42 10.39
N PRO A 25 -1.42 9.58 10.82
CA PRO A 25 -1.27 9.88 12.24
C PRO A 25 -2.64 10.06 12.91
N GLU A 26 -2.66 10.02 14.24
CA GLU A 26 -3.86 10.35 15.01
C GLU A 26 -4.36 11.75 14.64
N SER A 27 -5.66 11.85 14.39
CA SER A 27 -6.32 13.07 13.93
C SER A 27 -7.76 13.12 14.44
N PRO A 28 -8.47 14.26 14.34
CA PRO A 28 -9.89 14.35 14.68
C PRO A 28 -10.83 13.42 13.86
N GLY A 29 -10.28 12.67 12.89
CA GLY A 29 -11.06 11.89 11.94
C GLY A 29 -11.51 12.74 10.74
N GLY A 30 -12.20 12.11 9.80
CA GLY A 30 -12.70 12.78 8.61
C GLY A 30 -12.69 11.88 7.38
N GLU A 31 -12.39 12.46 6.22
CA GLU A 31 -12.33 11.76 4.94
C GLU A 31 -10.94 11.88 4.34
N GLY A 32 -10.38 10.77 3.88
CA GLY A 32 -9.21 10.74 3.01
C GLY A 32 -9.66 10.65 1.55
N ILE A 33 -9.05 11.41 0.66
CA ILE A 33 -9.27 11.28 -0.78
C ILE A 33 -8.12 10.47 -1.37
N PHE A 34 -8.45 9.32 -1.94
CA PHE A 34 -7.53 8.54 -2.75
C PHE A 34 -7.72 8.88 -4.22
N SER A 35 -6.63 8.98 -4.97
CA SER A 35 -6.68 9.12 -6.42
C SER A 35 -5.53 8.37 -7.09
N LEU A 36 -5.78 7.88 -8.29
CA LEU A 36 -4.83 7.16 -9.13
C LEU A 36 -4.78 7.83 -10.50
N LYS A 37 -3.56 8.10 -10.98
CA LYS A 37 -3.31 8.71 -12.29
C LYS A 37 -2.36 7.85 -13.11
N ASP A 38 -2.50 7.93 -14.43
CA ASP A 38 -1.56 7.32 -15.38
C ASP A 38 -0.31 8.18 -15.64
N GLU A 39 0.54 7.72 -16.56
CA GLU A 39 1.79 8.38 -16.98
C GLU A 39 1.54 9.78 -17.60
N ASP A 40 0.39 9.97 -18.24
CA ASP A 40 -0.05 11.23 -18.84
C ASP A 40 -0.70 12.17 -17.81
N LYS A 41 -0.71 11.78 -16.52
CA LYS A 41 -1.35 12.46 -15.40
C LYS A 41 -2.88 12.54 -15.50
N THR A 42 -3.48 11.68 -16.32
CA THR A 42 -4.93 11.51 -16.44
C THR A 42 -5.45 10.82 -15.19
N LEU A 43 -6.51 11.37 -14.59
CA LEU A 43 -7.19 10.75 -13.46
C LEU A 43 -7.92 9.48 -13.91
N LEU A 44 -7.51 8.32 -13.40
CA LEU A 44 -8.13 7.03 -13.69
C LEU A 44 -9.16 6.63 -12.65
N TYR A 45 -8.89 6.95 -11.39
CA TYR A 45 -9.76 6.56 -10.28
C TYR A 45 -9.65 7.57 -9.14
N THR A 46 -10.76 7.80 -8.44
CA THR A 46 -10.77 8.55 -7.19
C THR A 46 -11.90 8.06 -6.29
N THR A 47 -11.64 8.06 -4.98
CA THR A 47 -12.65 7.70 -3.98
C THR A 47 -12.39 8.42 -2.67
N SER A 48 -13.44 8.52 -1.83
CA SER A 48 -13.36 9.02 -0.47
C SER A 48 -13.35 7.86 0.51
N ILE A 49 -12.42 7.87 1.45
CA ILE A 49 -12.20 6.81 2.43
C ILE A 49 -12.43 7.39 3.82
N PRO A 50 -13.33 6.82 4.64
CA PRO A 50 -13.53 7.29 6.00
C PRO A 50 -12.29 7.03 6.85
N VAL A 51 -11.84 8.05 7.57
CA VAL A 51 -10.70 7.99 8.49
C VAL A 51 -11.23 8.16 9.91
N SER A 52 -11.11 7.10 10.70
CA SER A 52 -11.68 7.02 12.06
C SER A 52 -10.97 7.88 13.11
N GLY A 53 -9.90 8.59 12.74
CA GLY A 53 -9.09 9.43 13.61
C GLY A 53 -8.07 8.67 14.47
N LYS A 54 -8.28 7.36 14.68
CA LYS A 54 -7.29 6.47 15.30
C LYS A 54 -6.11 6.32 14.34
N GLY A 55 -4.94 6.83 14.72
CA GLY A 55 -3.74 6.75 13.89
C GLY A 55 -3.35 5.30 13.61
N GLY A 56 -2.79 5.04 12.43
CA GLY A 56 -2.42 3.70 11.99
C GLY A 56 -2.09 3.62 10.50
N ILE A 57 -1.83 2.40 10.02
CA ILE A 57 -1.57 2.09 8.62
C ILE A 57 -2.89 1.69 7.96
N LEU A 58 -3.32 2.51 7.02
CA LEU A 58 -4.51 2.32 6.21
C LEU A 58 -4.18 1.44 5.00
N ALA A 59 -4.93 0.36 4.83
CA ALA A 59 -4.78 -0.58 3.72
C ALA A 59 -5.83 -0.34 2.62
N ILE A 60 -5.49 0.49 1.64
CA ILE A 60 -6.39 0.90 0.56
C ILE A 60 -6.32 -0.11 -0.58
N GLN A 61 -7.31 -0.98 -0.70
CA GLN A 61 -7.43 -1.91 -1.83
C GLN A 61 -8.02 -1.18 -3.05
N LEU A 62 -7.35 -1.21 -4.21
CA LEU A 62 -8.00 -0.74 -5.44
C LEU A 62 -9.19 -1.69 -5.75
N PRO A 63 -10.43 -1.18 -5.90
CA PRO A 63 -11.59 -2.03 -6.11
C PRO A 63 -11.66 -2.56 -7.54
N GLU A 64 -12.42 -3.64 -7.75
CA GLU A 64 -12.53 -4.32 -9.06
C GLU A 64 -13.28 -3.51 -10.13
N ASP A 65 -14.04 -2.49 -9.73
CA ASP A 65 -14.72 -1.56 -10.64
C ASP A 65 -13.83 -0.42 -11.13
N ALA A 66 -12.66 -0.22 -10.52
CA ALA A 66 -11.64 0.70 -11.01
C ALA A 66 -10.90 0.12 -12.22
N PRO A 67 -10.36 0.96 -13.12
CA PRO A 67 -9.49 0.47 -14.18
C PRO A 67 -8.25 -0.24 -13.62
N GLY A 68 -8.11 -1.52 -13.96
CA GLY A 68 -6.94 -2.31 -13.56
C GLY A 68 -5.66 -1.79 -14.20
N LEU A 69 -4.56 -1.81 -13.46
CA LEU A 69 -3.25 -1.38 -13.94
C LEU A 69 -2.79 -2.27 -15.10
N GLU A 70 -2.22 -1.68 -16.15
CA GLU A 70 -1.69 -2.42 -17.29
C GLU A 70 -0.23 -2.80 -17.07
N VAL A 71 0.16 -3.99 -17.52
CA VAL A 71 1.54 -4.46 -17.44
C VAL A 71 2.46 -3.53 -18.21
N GLY A 72 3.56 -3.13 -17.56
CA GLY A 72 4.60 -2.27 -18.13
C GLY A 72 4.36 -0.77 -17.89
N LYS A 73 3.15 -0.36 -17.50
CA LYS A 73 2.81 1.05 -17.27
C LYS A 73 3.10 1.49 -15.84
N LEU A 74 3.53 2.75 -15.71
CA LEU A 74 3.72 3.44 -14.44
C LEU A 74 2.46 4.23 -14.08
N TYR A 75 2.13 4.26 -12.80
CA TYR A 75 1.00 5.03 -12.28
C TYR A 75 1.45 5.79 -11.03
N GLN A 76 0.80 6.92 -10.78
CA GLN A 76 1.01 7.69 -9.56
C GLN A 76 -0.27 7.75 -8.76
N TRP A 77 -0.21 7.31 -7.51
CA TRP A 77 -1.32 7.41 -6.59
C TRP A 77 -1.08 8.55 -5.59
N TYR A 78 -2.17 9.13 -5.09
CA TYR A 78 -2.16 10.17 -4.07
C TYR A 78 -3.18 9.84 -3.00
N PHE A 79 -2.84 10.15 -1.76
CA PHE A 79 -3.75 10.14 -0.62
C PHE A 79 -3.66 11.46 0.13
N ALA A 80 -4.80 12.15 0.27
CA ALA A 80 -4.91 13.44 0.94
C ALA A 80 -5.94 13.40 2.07
N LEU A 81 -5.66 14.01 3.22
CA LEU A 81 -6.63 14.11 4.32
C LEU A 81 -7.42 15.41 4.23
N LYS A 82 -8.74 15.30 4.12
CA LYS A 82 -9.64 16.45 4.14
C LYS A 82 -9.81 16.95 5.58
N LEU A 83 -9.08 18.01 5.93
CA LEU A 83 -9.09 18.63 7.27
C LEU A 83 -10.13 19.77 7.41
N GLU A 84 -10.54 20.36 6.30
CA GLU A 84 -11.54 21.44 6.21
C GLU A 84 -12.64 21.04 5.21
N PRO A 85 -13.76 21.77 5.07
CA PRO A 85 -14.72 21.55 3.98
C PRO A 85 -14.11 21.87 2.60
N GLY A 86 -13.14 21.07 2.16
CA GLY A 86 -12.42 21.22 0.90
C GLY A 86 -10.97 20.73 0.96
N LEU A 87 -10.35 20.56 -0.21
CA LEU A 87 -8.91 20.41 -0.34
C LEU A 87 -8.31 21.82 -0.44
N SER A 88 -7.60 22.26 0.59
CA SER A 88 -6.82 23.50 0.59
C SER A 88 -5.36 23.23 0.18
N PRO A 89 -4.58 24.24 -0.26
CA PRO A 89 -3.15 24.07 -0.57
C PRO A 89 -2.30 23.51 0.58
N ASN A 90 -2.78 23.65 1.82
CA ASN A 90 -2.15 23.12 3.02
C ASN A 90 -2.67 21.74 3.42
N THR A 91 -3.50 21.12 2.57
CA THR A 91 -4.01 19.78 2.81
C THR A 91 -2.83 18.80 2.79
N PRO A 92 -2.57 18.11 3.91
CA PRO A 92 -1.49 17.15 3.93
C PRO A 92 -1.85 16.02 2.96
N PHE A 93 -0.85 15.60 2.18
CA PHE A 93 -0.98 14.47 1.28
C PHE A 93 0.32 13.66 1.26
N VAL A 94 0.22 12.44 0.76
CA VAL A 94 1.34 11.58 0.40
C VAL A 94 1.04 10.95 -0.94
N ASP A 95 2.09 10.58 -1.66
CA ASP A 95 1.98 9.98 -2.97
C ASP A 95 3.05 8.91 -3.18
N GLY A 96 2.90 8.18 -4.27
CA GLY A 96 3.82 7.13 -4.64
C GLY A 96 3.61 6.64 -6.07
N LEU A 97 4.65 6.01 -6.59
CA LEU A 97 4.69 5.42 -7.91
C LEU A 97 4.50 3.91 -7.81
N VAL A 98 3.61 3.37 -8.64
CA VAL A 98 3.39 1.94 -8.80
C VAL A 98 3.55 1.55 -10.26
N LYS A 99 4.40 0.57 -10.52
CA LYS A 99 4.54 -0.03 -11.85
C LYS A 99 4.03 -1.46 -11.82
N ARG A 100 3.06 -1.79 -12.67
CA ARG A 100 2.67 -3.20 -12.84
C ARG A 100 3.68 -3.88 -13.75
N ILE A 101 4.19 -5.02 -13.32
CA ILE A 101 5.15 -5.83 -14.11
C ILE A 101 4.57 -7.21 -14.38
N ALA A 102 5.01 -7.83 -15.48
CA ALA A 102 4.74 -9.24 -15.70
C ALA A 102 5.68 -10.08 -14.81
N PRO A 103 5.19 -11.13 -14.15
CA PRO A 103 6.08 -12.03 -13.43
C PRO A 103 7.00 -12.75 -14.44
N SER A 104 8.29 -12.85 -14.11
CA SER A 104 9.18 -13.72 -14.87
C SER A 104 8.76 -15.19 -14.69
N SER A 105 9.09 -16.06 -15.65
CA SER A 105 8.79 -17.49 -15.53
C SER A 105 9.42 -18.12 -14.28
N GLN A 106 10.58 -17.60 -13.85
CA GLN A 106 11.23 -18.03 -12.61
C GLN A 106 10.45 -17.58 -11.39
N LEU A 107 10.04 -16.31 -11.32
CA LEU A 107 9.25 -15.78 -10.21
C LEU A 107 7.91 -16.52 -10.08
N ALA A 108 7.21 -16.73 -11.19
CA ALA A 108 5.95 -17.46 -11.20
C ALA A 108 6.12 -18.87 -10.60
N ARG A 109 7.13 -19.63 -11.05
CA ARG A 109 7.43 -20.97 -10.51
C ARG A 109 7.83 -20.94 -9.04
N SER A 110 8.57 -19.93 -8.59
CA SER A 110 8.97 -19.81 -7.19
C SER A 110 7.77 -19.61 -6.25
N LEU A 111 6.69 -18.96 -6.74
CA LEU A 111 5.47 -18.71 -5.97
C LEU A 111 4.50 -19.90 -5.91
N GLU A 112 4.64 -20.88 -6.81
CA GLU A 112 3.76 -22.06 -6.88
C GLU A 112 3.89 -22.95 -5.64
N GLY A 113 2.75 -23.33 -5.06
CA GLY A 113 2.69 -24.22 -3.89
C GLY A 113 3.22 -23.60 -2.59
N LYS A 114 3.51 -22.29 -2.57
CA LYS A 114 4.00 -21.57 -1.38
C LYS A 114 2.85 -21.07 -0.52
N THR A 115 3.09 -20.99 0.79
CA THR A 115 2.19 -20.29 1.71
C THR A 115 2.23 -18.78 1.44
N ARG A 116 1.23 -18.03 1.91
CA ARG A 116 1.20 -16.57 1.77
C ARG A 116 2.45 -15.91 2.34
N LEU A 117 2.88 -16.33 3.53
CA LEU A 117 4.10 -15.81 4.15
C LEU A 117 5.36 -16.11 3.33
N GLN A 118 5.49 -17.31 2.78
CA GLN A 118 6.60 -17.65 1.89
C GLN A 118 6.55 -16.82 0.58
N GLN A 119 5.35 -16.53 0.07
CA GLN A 119 5.18 -15.67 -1.09
C GLN A 119 5.65 -14.25 -0.80
N SER A 120 5.37 -13.67 0.38
CA SER A 120 5.85 -12.32 0.71
C SER A 120 7.37 -12.23 0.71
N SER A 121 8.08 -13.21 1.28
CA SER A 121 9.56 -13.19 1.29
C SER A 121 10.11 -13.30 -0.15
N ILE A 122 9.55 -14.18 -0.99
CA ILE A 122 9.95 -14.29 -2.40
C ILE A 122 9.69 -12.99 -3.18
N LEU A 123 8.54 -12.35 -2.96
CA LEU A 123 8.19 -11.09 -3.61
C LEU A 123 9.13 -9.95 -3.17
N ALA A 124 9.49 -9.89 -1.89
CA ALA A 124 10.47 -8.93 -1.36
C ALA A 124 11.83 -9.09 -2.05
N GLU A 125 12.36 -10.32 -2.11
CA GLU A 125 13.63 -10.65 -2.77
C GLU A 125 13.64 -10.28 -4.27
N ASN A 126 12.46 -10.28 -4.91
CA ASN A 126 12.30 -9.92 -6.32
C ASN A 126 11.88 -8.46 -6.55
N GLY A 127 11.84 -7.63 -5.51
CA GLY A 127 11.50 -6.20 -5.62
C GLY A 127 10.03 -5.91 -5.92
N VAL A 128 9.13 -6.88 -5.69
CA VAL A 128 7.67 -6.72 -5.83
C VAL A 128 7.06 -6.18 -4.54
N TRP A 129 7.36 -4.92 -4.28
CA TRP A 129 7.04 -4.23 -3.02
C TRP A 129 5.55 -4.28 -2.66
N TYR A 130 4.65 -3.87 -3.56
CA TYR A 130 3.23 -3.69 -3.22
C TYR A 130 2.58 -5.03 -2.85
N ASP A 131 2.87 -6.10 -3.60
CA ASP A 131 2.32 -7.43 -3.33
C ASP A 131 2.88 -8.01 -2.02
N CYS A 132 4.18 -7.84 -1.76
CA CYS A 132 4.79 -8.24 -0.50
C CYS A 132 4.14 -7.54 0.70
N ALA A 133 4.09 -6.21 0.65
CA ALA A 133 3.54 -5.40 1.73
C ALA A 133 2.05 -5.69 1.96
N ALA A 134 1.28 -5.89 0.89
CA ALA A 134 -0.13 -6.28 0.96
C ALA A 134 -0.34 -7.65 1.63
N ILE A 135 0.51 -8.64 1.31
CA ILE A 135 0.44 -9.96 1.93
C ILE A 135 0.70 -9.86 3.43
N LEU A 136 1.80 -9.20 3.84
CA LEU A 136 2.15 -9.08 5.24
C LEU A 136 1.09 -8.28 6.02
N ALA A 137 0.60 -7.17 5.45
CA ALA A 137 -0.48 -6.39 6.03
C ALA A 137 -1.75 -7.24 6.27
N ALA A 138 -2.16 -8.02 5.28
CA ALA A 138 -3.33 -8.89 5.39
C ALA A 138 -3.15 -10.00 6.44
N LEU A 139 -1.96 -10.62 6.50
CA LEU A 139 -1.65 -11.66 7.50
C LEU A 139 -1.63 -11.07 8.91
N GLN A 140 -1.04 -9.88 9.09
CA GLN A 140 -0.95 -9.19 10.38
C GLN A 140 -2.33 -8.79 10.93
N VAL A 141 -3.30 -8.48 10.06
CA VAL A 141 -4.69 -8.21 10.47
C VAL A 141 -5.38 -9.48 11.01
N VAL A 142 -5.07 -10.64 10.43
CA VAL A 142 -5.68 -11.93 10.81
C VAL A 142 -5.07 -12.47 12.11
N ASP A 143 -3.75 -12.40 12.25
CA ASP A 143 -3.03 -12.90 13.43
C ASP A 143 -1.98 -11.89 13.92
N PRO A 144 -2.43 -10.78 14.55
CA PRO A 144 -1.54 -9.67 14.96
C PRO A 144 -0.54 -10.04 16.05
N THR A 145 -0.75 -11.17 16.74
CA THR A 145 0.10 -11.66 17.83
C THR A 145 1.14 -12.67 17.36
N ASN A 146 1.13 -13.06 16.09
CA ASN A 146 2.09 -13.99 15.54
C ASN A 146 3.50 -13.37 15.53
N PRO A 147 4.47 -13.93 16.27
CA PRO A 147 5.80 -13.34 16.35
C PRO A 147 6.55 -13.38 15.02
N GLU A 148 6.27 -14.37 14.15
CA GLU A 148 6.88 -14.47 12.82
C GLU A 148 6.39 -13.33 11.91
N LEU A 149 5.08 -13.05 11.90
CA LEU A 149 4.51 -11.96 11.10
C LEU A 149 5.00 -10.59 11.59
N VAL A 150 5.07 -10.39 12.91
CA VAL A 150 5.60 -9.16 13.51
C VAL A 150 7.06 -8.95 13.08
N ALA A 151 7.87 -10.01 13.06
CA ALA A 151 9.26 -9.94 12.65
C ALA A 151 9.40 -9.58 11.16
N GLU A 152 8.69 -10.28 10.26
CA GLU A 152 8.72 -10.02 8.82
C GLU A 152 8.21 -8.61 8.47
N TRP A 153 7.14 -8.15 9.13
CA TRP A 153 6.63 -6.79 8.96
C TRP A 153 7.65 -5.74 9.42
N THR A 154 8.33 -6.01 10.54
CA THR A 154 9.37 -5.13 11.08
C THR A 154 10.55 -5.05 10.11
N GLU A 155 11.04 -6.20 9.64
CA GLU A 155 12.15 -6.28 8.69
C GLU A 155 11.82 -5.58 7.36
N LEU A 156 10.61 -5.77 6.83
CA LEU A 156 10.17 -5.08 5.61
C LEU A 156 10.25 -3.56 5.78
N LEU A 157 9.70 -3.02 6.88
CA LEU A 157 9.69 -1.57 7.13
C LEU A 157 11.09 -1.03 7.45
N ASP A 158 11.91 -1.78 8.17
CA ASP A 158 13.30 -1.41 8.46
C ASP A 158 14.14 -1.30 7.18
N SER A 159 13.92 -2.20 6.21
CA SER A 159 14.61 -2.19 4.92
C SER A 159 14.43 -0.89 4.12
N VAL A 160 13.39 -0.12 4.44
CA VAL A 160 13.03 1.15 3.81
C VAL A 160 13.03 2.33 4.78
N ASN A 161 13.73 2.21 5.92
CA ASN A 161 13.83 3.25 6.96
C ASN A 161 12.48 3.70 7.55
N LEU A 162 11.47 2.83 7.52
CA LEU A 162 10.14 3.04 8.11
C LEU A 162 9.99 2.38 9.48
N SER A 163 11.09 2.13 10.20
CA SER A 163 11.12 1.50 11.53
C SER A 163 10.17 2.10 12.56
N LYS A 164 9.86 3.39 12.43
CA LYS A 164 8.91 4.10 13.31
C LYS A 164 7.46 3.62 13.14
N LEU A 165 7.12 2.99 12.02
CA LEU A 165 5.79 2.52 11.68
C LEU A 165 5.55 1.05 12.11
N THR A 166 6.57 0.34 12.56
CA THR A 166 6.51 -1.09 12.94
C THR A 166 5.51 -1.38 14.07
N LYS A 167 5.28 -0.39 14.94
CA LYS A 167 4.31 -0.46 16.05
C LYS A 167 2.95 0.15 15.71
N ALA A 168 2.79 0.72 14.51
CA ALA A 168 1.52 1.30 14.11
C ALA A 168 0.49 0.19 13.87
N SER A 169 -0.73 0.38 14.35
CA SER A 169 -1.82 -0.56 14.11
C SER A 169 -2.19 -0.58 12.63
N LEU A 170 -2.41 -1.77 12.07
CA LEU A 170 -3.04 -1.88 10.75
C LEU A 170 -4.55 -1.71 10.87
N ILE A 171 -5.09 -0.84 10.04
CA ILE A 171 -6.50 -0.50 9.98
C ILE A 171 -7.02 -1.05 8.64
N PRO A 172 -7.80 -2.14 8.66
CA PRO A 172 -8.47 -2.58 7.44
C PRO A 172 -9.48 -1.49 7.03
N THR A 173 -9.42 -1.03 5.79
CA THR A 173 -10.48 -0.17 5.25
C THR A 173 -11.71 -1.03 5.01
N ALA A 174 -12.82 -0.69 5.66
CA ALA A 174 -14.13 -1.22 5.30
C ALA A 174 -14.56 -0.56 3.97
N TYR A 175 -14.78 -1.39 2.95
CA TYR A 175 -15.54 -1.02 1.76
C TYR A 175 -16.99 -1.47 1.94
#